data_AF-A0A1L8EMD1-F1
#
_entry.id   AF-A0A1L8EMD1-F1
#
_cell.length_a   1.000
_cell.length_b   1.000
_cell.length_c   1.000
_cell.angle_alpha   90.00
_cell.angle_beta   90.00
_cell.angle_gamma   90.00
#
_symmetry.space_group_name_H-M   'P 1'
#
loop_
_entity.id
_entity.type
_entity.pdbx_description
1 polymer ?
#
loop_
_entity_poly.entity_id
_entity_poly.type
_entity_poly.pdbx_seq_one_letter_code
_entity_poly.pdbx_strand_id
1 'polypeptide(L)'
;MEYRILRTLAHTLLLLLCSWVACSVAVQQNLTETAHNETMSNAIVTYLYYAQICWLNYTQQMSKVNSDNWCEWLYINRHYSDLRICLETLADVLSIPFPNEIADHYIMTGHRTYFVNCTLQSQELADPPEHILLALILAPISIIPFLVTLVVCKSKTTKPHT
;
A
#
# COMPACT_ATOMS: atom_id res chain seq x y z
N MET A 1 -46.46 49.02 25.83
CA MET A 1 -45.36 49.51 24.96
C MET A 1 -44.08 48.71 25.23
N GLU A 2 -43.74 48.52 26.52
CA GLU A 2 -42.66 47.68 27.06
C GLU A 2 -42.46 46.29 26.39
N TYR A 3 -43.51 45.45 26.29
CA TYR A 3 -43.40 44.09 25.73
C TYR A 3 -42.93 44.06 24.26
N ARG A 4 -43.31 45.06 23.48
CA ARG A 4 -42.95 45.14 22.05
C ARG A 4 -41.46 45.50 21.90
N ILE A 5 -40.94 46.34 22.79
CA ILE A 5 -39.52 46.73 22.86
C ILE A 5 -38.66 45.55 23.34
N LEU A 6 -39.11 44.82 24.37
CA LEU A 6 -38.40 43.65 24.89
C LEU A 6 -38.30 42.54 23.83
N ARG A 7 -39.36 42.32 23.05
CA ARG A 7 -39.36 41.35 21.94
C ARG A 7 -38.41 41.74 20.82
N THR A 8 -38.37 43.03 20.44
CA THR A 8 -37.43 43.50 19.42
C THR A 8 -35.98 43.39 19.89
N LEU A 9 -35.70 43.74 21.15
CA LEU A 9 -34.35 43.61 21.73
C LEU A 9 -33.91 42.14 21.80
N ALA A 10 -34.81 41.23 22.19
CA ALA A 10 -34.52 39.80 22.20
C ALA A 10 -34.22 39.25 20.79
N HIS A 11 -34.99 39.66 19.77
CA HIS A 11 -34.74 39.27 18.38
C HIS A 11 -33.41 39.82 17.85
N THR A 12 -33.08 41.09 18.12
CA THR A 12 -31.80 41.67 17.70
C THR A 12 -30.62 41.02 18.40
N LEU A 13 -30.77 40.70 19.69
CA LEU A 13 -29.75 39.98 20.46
C LEU A 13 -29.53 38.57 19.88
N LEU A 14 -30.62 37.86 19.53
CA LEU A 14 -30.56 36.54 18.93
C LEU A 14 -29.82 36.55 17.58
N LEU A 15 -30.11 37.53 16.72
CA LEU A 15 -29.45 37.68 15.42
C LEU A 15 -27.96 37.98 15.56
N LEU A 16 -27.59 38.88 16.47
CA LEU A 16 -26.20 39.21 16.76
C LEU A 16 -25.43 37.99 17.30
N LEU A 17 -26.05 37.20 18.19
CA LEU A 17 -25.48 35.96 18.68
C LEU A 17 -25.29 34.93 17.55
N CYS A 18 -26.29 34.75 16.67
CA CYS A 18 -26.18 33.84 15.52
C CYS A 18 -25.06 34.27 14.55
N SER A 19 -24.94 35.56 14.24
CA SER A 19 -23.88 36.07 13.37
C SER A 19 -22.49 35.95 14.02
N TRP A 20 -22.37 36.19 15.32
CA TRP A 20 -21.13 36.01 16.06
C TRP A 20 -20.68 34.54 16.06
N VAL A 21 -21.59 33.62 16.38
CA VAL A 21 -21.33 32.17 16.38
C VAL A 21 -20.92 31.68 14.98
N ALA A 22 -21.64 32.08 13.93
CA ALA A 22 -21.30 31.68 12.56
C ALA A 22 -19.92 32.20 12.12
N CYS A 23 -19.58 33.44 12.49
CA CYS A 23 -18.26 34.02 12.21
C CYS A 23 -17.15 33.30 12.97
N SER A 24 -17.35 32.98 14.25
CA SER A 24 -16.39 32.21 15.04
C SER A 24 -16.13 30.82 14.47
N VAL A 25 -17.17 30.13 13.97
CA VAL A 25 -17.02 28.81 13.34
C VAL A 25 -16.26 28.90 12.02
N ALA A 26 -16.59 29.85 11.14
CA ALA A 26 -15.92 30.03 9.86
C ALA A 26 -14.44 30.40 10.01
N VAL A 27 -14.10 31.28 10.97
CA VAL A 27 -12.71 31.63 11.30
C VAL A 27 -11.95 30.40 11.81
N GLN A 28 -12.57 29.58 12.66
CA GLN A 28 -11.94 28.36 13.16
C GLN A 28 -11.67 27.33 12.04
N GLN A 29 -12.63 27.13 11.13
CA GLN A 29 -12.48 26.24 9.99
C GLN A 29 -11.32 26.67 9.07
N ASN A 30 -11.27 27.96 8.72
CA ASN A 30 -10.22 28.50 7.87
C ASN A 30 -8.82 28.35 8.51
N LEU A 31 -8.70 28.60 9.81
CA LEU A 31 -7.44 28.40 10.55
C LEU A 31 -7.00 26.93 10.59
N THR A 32 -7.95 25.99 10.76
CA THR A 32 -7.66 24.56 10.72
C THR A 32 -7.24 24.08 9.33
N GLU A 33 -7.86 24.61 8.27
CA GLU A 33 -7.50 24.30 6.88
C GLU A 33 -6.11 24.85 6.51
N THR A 34 -5.81 26.10 6.89
CA THR A 34 -4.48 26.68 6.65
C THR A 34 -3.39 25.92 7.41
N ALA A 35 -3.63 25.59 8.68
CA ALA A 35 -2.66 24.83 9.48
C ALA A 35 -2.45 23.41 8.92
N HIS A 36 -3.53 22.72 8.54
CA HIS A 36 -3.44 21.39 7.91
C HIS A 36 -2.66 21.47 6.58
N ASN A 37 -2.97 22.43 5.73
CA ASN A 37 -2.29 22.59 4.44
C ASN A 37 -0.80 22.95 4.60
N GLU A 38 -0.44 23.79 5.56
CA GLU A 38 0.95 24.11 5.89
C GLU A 38 1.69 22.88 6.46
N THR A 39 1.08 22.13 7.37
CA THR A 39 1.69 20.91 7.93
C THR A 39 1.90 19.84 6.86
N MET A 40 0.91 19.62 5.98
CA MET A 40 1.02 18.68 4.87
C MET A 40 2.08 19.13 3.85
N SER A 41 2.16 20.42 3.55
CA SER A 41 3.20 21.00 2.69
C SER A 41 4.61 20.77 3.28
N ASN A 42 4.79 21.05 4.57
CA ASN A 42 6.08 20.84 5.24
C ASN A 42 6.46 19.36 5.30
N ALA A 43 5.50 18.45 5.53
CA ALA A 43 5.73 17.01 5.48
C ALA A 43 6.16 16.55 4.08
N ILE A 44 5.52 17.05 3.02
CA ILE A 44 5.87 16.72 1.63
C ILE A 44 7.29 17.21 1.29
N VAL A 45 7.64 18.45 1.64
CA VAL A 45 8.99 19.00 1.40
C VAL A 45 10.05 18.19 2.16
N THR A 46 9.75 17.82 3.40
CA THR A 46 10.62 16.97 4.21
C THR A 46 10.79 15.59 3.57
N TYR A 47 9.69 14.98 3.12
CA TYR A 47 9.71 13.69 2.45
C TYR A 47 10.54 13.72 1.15
N LEU A 48 10.39 14.76 0.32
CA LEU A 48 11.19 14.95 -0.90
C LEU A 48 12.69 14.99 -0.59
N TYR A 49 13.10 15.75 0.42
CA TYR A 49 14.50 15.87 0.82
C TYR A 49 15.09 14.53 1.23
N TYR A 50 14.40 13.77 2.09
CA TYR A 50 14.90 12.48 2.54
C TYR A 50 14.77 11.37 1.48
N ALA A 51 13.74 11.41 0.64
CA ALA A 51 13.59 10.50 -0.49
C ALA A 51 14.75 10.67 -1.49
N GLN A 52 15.23 11.90 -1.71
CA GLN A 52 16.44 12.16 -2.49
C GLN A 52 17.68 11.50 -1.85
N ILE A 53 17.81 11.50 -0.53
CA ILE A 53 18.91 10.84 0.17
C ILE A 53 18.82 9.31 0.01
N CYS A 54 17.63 8.72 0.14
CA CYS A 54 17.39 7.30 -0.14
C CYS A 54 17.84 6.94 -1.57
N TRP A 55 17.46 7.78 -2.54
CA TRP A 55 17.84 7.61 -3.94
C TRP A 55 19.35 7.70 -4.15
N LEU A 56 20.03 8.68 -3.56
CA LEU A 56 21.48 8.81 -3.65
C LEU A 56 22.19 7.58 -3.10
N ASN A 57 21.77 7.05 -1.94
CA ASN A 57 22.31 5.81 -1.41
C ASN A 57 22.06 4.63 -2.36
N TYR A 58 20.84 4.49 -2.90
CA TYR A 58 20.53 3.44 -3.88
C TYR A 58 21.45 3.49 -5.11
N THR A 59 21.60 4.67 -5.72
CA THR A 59 22.48 4.83 -6.90
C THR A 59 23.94 4.53 -6.58
N GLN A 60 24.43 4.90 -5.40
CA GLN A 60 25.78 4.59 -4.94
C GLN A 60 25.99 3.08 -4.73
N GLN A 61 24.98 2.35 -4.25
CA GLN A 61 25.11 0.89 -4.14
C GLN A 61 25.01 0.23 -5.52
N MET A 62 24.08 0.67 -6.36
CA MET A 62 23.93 0.16 -7.73
C MET A 62 25.17 0.39 -8.60
N SER A 63 25.93 1.48 -8.36
CA SER A 63 27.19 1.72 -9.08
C SER A 63 28.30 0.72 -8.74
N LYS A 64 28.17 -0.05 -7.65
CA LYS A 64 29.12 -1.10 -7.27
C LYS A 64 28.74 -2.45 -7.87
N VAL A 65 27.53 -2.59 -8.40
CA VAL A 65 27.05 -3.80 -9.07
C VAL A 65 27.49 -3.74 -10.54
N ASN A 66 28.09 -4.83 -11.04
CA ASN A 66 28.41 -4.93 -12.46
C ASN A 66 27.13 -4.83 -13.30
N SER A 67 27.16 -4.06 -14.41
CA SER A 67 25.99 -3.84 -15.26
C SER A 67 25.42 -5.13 -15.84
N ASP A 68 26.26 -6.13 -16.07
CA ASP A 68 25.83 -7.47 -16.54
C ASP A 68 24.89 -8.17 -15.54
N ASN A 69 24.97 -7.79 -14.27
CA ASN A 69 24.16 -8.38 -13.18
C ASN A 69 22.92 -7.54 -12.84
N TRP A 70 22.63 -6.43 -13.53
CA TRP A 70 21.47 -5.59 -13.21
C TRP A 70 20.13 -6.31 -13.45
N CYS A 71 20.10 -7.26 -14.38
CA CYS A 71 18.89 -8.03 -14.69
C CYS A 71 18.69 -9.26 -13.79
N GLU A 72 19.67 -9.57 -12.94
CA GLU A 72 19.65 -10.73 -12.06
C GLU A 72 19.13 -10.32 -10.68
N TRP A 73 17.89 -10.73 -10.35
CA TRP A 73 17.22 -10.34 -9.10
C TRP A 73 18.07 -10.62 -7.86
N LEU A 74 18.84 -11.71 -7.85
CA LEU A 74 19.70 -12.09 -6.74
C LEU A 74 20.73 -11.01 -6.35
N TYR A 75 21.23 -10.24 -7.31
CA TYR A 75 22.26 -9.22 -7.06
C TYR A 75 21.66 -7.85 -6.70
N ILE A 76 20.44 -7.56 -7.18
CA ILE A 76 19.79 -6.26 -6.98
C ILE A 76 18.75 -6.24 -5.87
N ASN A 77 18.24 -7.41 -5.43
CA ASN A 77 17.11 -7.50 -4.51
C ASN A 77 17.30 -6.71 -3.21
N ARG A 78 18.50 -6.77 -2.63
CA ARG A 78 18.84 -6.09 -1.39
C ARG A 78 18.82 -4.59 -1.58
N HIS A 79 19.51 -4.10 -2.61
CA HIS A 79 19.59 -2.67 -2.93
C HIS A 79 18.21 -2.08 -3.23
N TYR A 80 17.39 -2.80 -4.00
CA TYR A 80 16.02 -2.42 -4.30
C TYR A 80 15.15 -2.41 -3.04
N SER A 81 15.26 -3.44 -2.20
CA SER A 81 14.53 -3.53 -0.93
C SER A 81 14.92 -2.42 0.03
N ASP A 82 16.21 -2.09 0.13
CA ASP A 82 16.72 -1.00 0.95
C ASP A 82 16.14 0.36 0.50
N LEU A 83 16.05 0.62 -0.82
CA LEU A 83 15.39 1.81 -1.36
C LEU A 83 13.91 1.84 -0.97
N ARG A 84 13.17 0.74 -1.19
CA ARG A 84 11.74 0.63 -0.87
C ARG A 84 11.50 0.87 0.62
N ILE A 85 12.25 0.20 1.50
CA ILE A 85 12.13 0.33 2.95
C ILE A 85 12.46 1.75 3.40
N CYS A 86 13.48 2.39 2.82
CA CYS A 86 13.84 3.78 3.13
C CYS A 86 12.68 4.74 2.81
N LEU A 87 12.04 4.60 1.65
CA LEU A 87 10.89 5.41 1.25
C LEU A 87 9.64 5.12 2.11
N GLU A 88 9.33 3.84 2.35
CA GLU A 88 8.19 3.40 3.16
C GLU A 88 8.31 3.89 4.61
N THR A 89 9.49 3.71 5.23
CA THR A 89 9.74 4.16 6.62
C THR A 89 9.62 5.68 6.74
N LEU A 90 10.12 6.45 5.77
CA LEU A 90 9.98 7.90 5.77
C LEU A 90 8.52 8.34 5.61
N ALA A 91 7.76 7.65 4.77
CA ALA A 91 6.35 7.92 4.58
C ALA A 91 5.57 7.65 5.88
N ASP A 92 5.85 6.53 6.55
CA ASP A 92 5.26 6.18 7.84
C ASP A 92 5.58 7.22 8.92
N VAL A 93 6.85 7.65 9.04
CA VAL A 93 7.28 8.67 10.01
C VAL A 93 6.57 10.00 9.80
N LEU A 94 6.33 10.38 8.54
CA LEU A 94 5.66 11.63 8.18
C LEU A 94 4.14 11.49 8.05
N SER A 95 3.58 10.30 8.35
CA SER A 95 2.16 9.98 8.17
C SER A 95 1.65 10.23 6.75
N ILE A 96 2.50 10.01 5.76
CA ILE A 96 2.17 10.07 4.33
C ILE A 96 1.82 8.65 3.87
N PRO A 97 0.70 8.44 3.17
CA PRO A 97 0.36 7.12 2.63
C PRO A 97 1.45 6.56 1.71
N PHE A 98 1.67 5.25 1.76
CA PHE A 98 2.52 4.51 0.84
C PHE A 98 1.67 3.43 0.13
N PRO A 99 1.78 3.24 -1.19
CA PRO A 99 2.63 3.98 -2.14
C PRO A 99 2.16 5.43 -2.39
N ASN A 100 3.08 6.27 -2.88
CA ASN A 100 2.83 7.68 -3.23
C ASN A 100 3.62 8.10 -4.47
N GLU A 101 3.22 9.20 -5.11
CA GLU A 101 3.80 9.66 -6.39
C GLU A 101 5.32 9.92 -6.33
N ILE A 102 5.82 10.39 -5.18
CA ILE A 102 7.24 10.67 -4.99
C ILE A 102 8.05 9.36 -4.91
N ALA A 103 7.56 8.37 -4.15
CA ALA A 103 8.17 7.05 -4.10
C ALA A 103 8.15 6.39 -5.48
N ASP A 104 7.00 6.42 -6.16
CA ASP A 104 6.83 5.87 -7.50
C ASP A 104 7.78 6.51 -8.50
N HIS A 105 7.98 7.84 -8.43
CA HIS A 105 8.95 8.53 -9.26
C HIS A 105 10.36 7.96 -9.12
N TYR A 106 10.86 7.79 -7.89
CA TYR A 106 12.20 7.24 -7.66
C TYR A 106 12.31 5.77 -8.07
N ILE A 107 11.32 4.96 -7.72
CA ILE A 107 11.30 3.53 -8.08
C ILE A 107 11.31 3.39 -9.62
N MET A 108 10.42 4.09 -10.33
CA MET A 108 10.34 4.07 -11.79
C MET A 108 11.60 4.65 -12.45
N THR A 109 12.23 5.66 -11.84
CA THR A 109 13.52 6.16 -12.31
C THR A 109 14.57 5.06 -12.23
N GLY A 110 14.61 4.29 -11.14
CA GLY A 110 15.45 3.10 -11.02
C GLY A 110 15.23 2.09 -12.15
N HIS A 111 13.97 1.78 -12.46
CA HIS A 111 13.64 0.88 -13.56
C HIS A 111 14.14 1.39 -14.92
N ARG A 112 13.96 2.67 -15.21
CA ARG A 112 14.40 3.27 -16.48
C ARG A 112 15.92 3.40 -16.58
N THR A 113 16.61 3.61 -15.46
CA THR A 113 18.06 3.79 -15.44
C THR A 113 18.82 2.46 -15.49
N TYR A 114 18.40 1.47 -14.69
CA TYR A 114 19.18 0.24 -14.51
C TYR A 114 18.58 -0.97 -15.24
N PHE A 115 17.28 -0.99 -15.50
CA PHE A 115 16.57 -2.18 -15.98
C PHE A 115 15.97 -2.05 -17.39
N VAL A 116 16.29 -0.98 -18.12
CA VAL A 116 15.71 -0.71 -19.46
C VAL A 116 16.00 -1.80 -20.49
N ASN A 117 17.14 -2.48 -20.37
CA ASN A 117 17.57 -3.54 -21.28
C ASN A 117 17.30 -4.95 -20.72
N CYS A 118 16.63 -5.05 -19.58
CA CYS A 118 16.30 -6.34 -19.00
C CYS A 118 15.04 -6.88 -19.68
N THR A 119 15.19 -7.98 -20.40
CA THR A 119 14.06 -8.81 -20.77
C THR A 119 13.54 -9.47 -19.51
N LEU A 120 12.28 -9.21 -19.17
CA LEU A 120 11.54 -10.08 -18.27
C LEU A 120 11.52 -11.45 -18.93
N GLN A 121 12.43 -12.32 -18.53
CA GLN A 121 12.16 -13.74 -18.59
C GLN A 121 11.09 -13.97 -17.53
N SER A 122 9.87 -13.60 -17.88
CA SER A 122 8.70 -14.05 -17.18
C SER A 122 8.75 -15.56 -17.30
N GLN A 123 9.37 -16.20 -16.31
CA GLN A 123 8.66 -17.25 -15.63
C GLN A 123 7.45 -16.57 -15.00
N GLU A 124 6.50 -16.15 -15.86
CA GLU A 124 5.12 -16.00 -15.45
C GLU A 124 4.88 -17.28 -14.67
N LEU A 125 4.28 -17.14 -13.49
CA LEU A 125 3.43 -18.19 -12.97
C LEU A 125 2.31 -18.35 -14.01
N ALA A 126 2.66 -18.90 -15.16
CA ALA A 126 1.76 -19.25 -16.21
C ALA A 126 1.00 -20.41 -15.62
N ASP A 127 -0.32 -20.26 -15.57
CA ASP A 127 -1.16 -21.36 -15.19
C ASP A 127 -0.76 -22.58 -16.04
N PRO A 128 -0.61 -23.76 -15.42
CA PRO A 128 -0.29 -24.95 -16.17
C PRO A 128 -1.34 -25.13 -17.27
N PRO A 129 -0.96 -25.67 -18.44
CA PRO A 129 -1.90 -25.90 -19.54
C PRO A 129 -3.18 -26.57 -19.03
N GLU A 130 -4.34 -26.19 -19.59
CA GLU A 130 -5.66 -26.58 -19.08
C GLU A 130 -5.80 -28.10 -18.78
N HIS A 131 -5.20 -28.94 -19.61
CA HIS A 131 -5.21 -30.39 -19.43
C HIS A 131 -4.45 -30.88 -18.18
N ILE A 132 -3.35 -30.20 -17.82
CA ILE A 132 -2.57 -30.49 -16.60
C ILE A 132 -3.35 -30.02 -15.36
N LEU A 133 -3.94 -28.83 -15.44
CA LEU A 133 -4.79 -28.31 -14.37
C LEU A 133 -5.98 -29.24 -14.11
N LEU A 134 -6.65 -29.72 -15.17
CA LEU A 134 -7.76 -30.66 -15.07
C LEU A 134 -7.31 -32.00 -14.46
N ALA A 135 -6.16 -32.52 -14.86
CA ALA A 135 -5.60 -33.74 -14.29
C ALA A 135 -5.30 -33.59 -12.79
N LEU A 136 -4.75 -32.44 -12.37
CA LEU A 136 -4.50 -32.12 -10.95
C LEU A 136 -5.78 -32.02 -10.13
N ILE A 137 -6.90 -31.59 -10.72
CA ILE A 137 -8.22 -31.55 -10.06
C ILE A 137 -8.85 -32.94 -9.99
N LEU A 138 -8.80 -33.71 -11.08
CA LEU A 138 -9.44 -35.05 -11.16
C LEU A 138 -8.68 -36.12 -10.36
N ALA A 139 -7.36 -36.00 -10.22
CA ALA A 139 -6.53 -36.93 -9.46
C ALA A 139 -7.00 -37.09 -7.99
N PRO A 140 -7.09 -36.05 -7.15
CA PRO A 140 -7.57 -36.19 -5.78
C PRO A 140 -9.02 -36.66 -5.71
N ILE A 141 -9.89 -36.22 -6.65
CA ILE A 141 -11.31 -36.64 -6.69
C ILE A 141 -11.45 -38.15 -6.90
N SER A 142 -10.57 -38.78 -7.69
CA SER A 142 -10.61 -40.22 -7.96
C SER A 142 -9.82 -41.04 -6.95
N ILE A 143 -8.65 -40.56 -6.52
CA ILE A 143 -7.73 -41.28 -5.64
C ILE A 143 -8.28 -41.36 -4.21
N ILE A 144 -8.86 -40.29 -3.68
CA ILE A 144 -9.39 -40.25 -2.30
C ILE A 144 -10.47 -41.32 -2.06
N PRO A 145 -11.58 -41.40 -2.83
CA PRO A 145 -12.60 -42.43 -2.61
C PRO A 145 -12.06 -43.85 -2.85
N PHE A 146 -11.15 -44.04 -3.81
CA PHE A 146 -10.49 -45.32 -4.03
C PHE A 146 -9.72 -45.78 -2.78
N LEU A 147 -8.88 -44.91 -2.22
CA LEU A 147 -8.13 -45.23 -0.99
C LEU A 147 -9.07 -45.46 0.20
N VAL A 148 -10.11 -44.64 0.37
CA VAL A 148 -11.10 -44.81 1.45
C VAL A 148 -11.80 -46.16 1.34
N THR A 149 -12.26 -46.56 0.14
CA THR A 149 -12.91 -47.86 -0.05
C THR A 149 -11.94 -49.02 0.23
N LEU A 150 -10.67 -48.91 -0.19
CA LEU A 150 -9.66 -49.92 0.12
C LEU A 150 -9.43 -50.08 1.63
N VAL A 151 -9.31 -48.98 2.37
CA VAL A 151 -9.12 -48.99 3.84
C VAL A 151 -10.35 -49.59 4.55
N VAL A 152 -11.56 -49.23 4.11
CA VAL A 152 -12.81 -49.77 4.67
C VAL A 152 -12.95 -51.27 4.37
N CYS A 153 -12.65 -51.71 3.15
CA CYS A 153 -12.66 -53.12 2.79
C CYS A 153 -11.62 -53.93 3.60
N LYS A 154 -10.40 -53.40 3.75
CA LYS A 154 -9.35 -54.05 4.55
C LYS A 154 -9.70 -54.15 6.03
N SER A 155 -10.30 -53.11 6.60
CA SER A 155 -10.73 -53.15 8.01
C SER A 155 -11.88 -54.14 8.25
N LYS A 156 -12.75 -54.38 7.27
CA LYS A 156 -13.77 -55.44 7.32
C LYS A 156 -13.18 -56.86 7.22
N THR A 157 -12.15 -57.07 6.40
CA THR A 157 -11.47 -58.38 6.29
C THR A 157 -10.63 -58.77 7.51
N THR A 158 -10.46 -57.87 8.49
CA THR A 158 -9.70 -58.14 9.72
C THR A 158 -10.58 -58.57 10.90
N LYS A 159 -11.91 -58.68 10.72
CA LYS A 159 -12.78 -59.33 11.72
C LYS A 159 -13.04 -60.77 11.27
N PRO A 160 -12.41 -61.79 11.90
CA PRO A 160 -12.72 -63.18 11.60
C PRO A 160 -14.16 -63.42 12.01
N HIS A 161 -14.96 -63.93 11.08
CA HIS A 161 -16.28 -64.49 11.36
C HIS A 161 -16.09 -65.61 12.41
N THR A 162 -16.54 -65.34 13.64
CA THR A 162 -16.85 -66.38 14.63
C THR A 162 -18.29 -66.80 14.41
#